data_AF-A0A7S1L4D4-F1
#
_entry.id   AF-A0A7S1L4D4-F1
#
_cell.length_a   1.000
_cell.length_b   1.000
_cell.length_c   1.000
_cell.angle_alpha   90.00
_cell.angle_beta   90.00
_cell.angle_gamma   90.00
#
_symmetry.space_group_name_H-M   'P 1'
#
loop_
_entity.id
_entity.type
_entity.pdbx_description
1 polymer ?
#
loop_
_entity_poly.entity_id
_entity_poly.type
_entity_poly.pdbx_seq_one_letter_code
_entity_poly.pdbx_strand_id
1 'polypeptide(L)'
;TQAGSCRAPLIAFDKPIRIDDRSPRVSRATQVSMWGLLVLAAAPDHVTYNRHVGVGRVGRWLTFRCSADTFEAFTDLRDAMTFCMARCAANPRDLRAREHLRDLRRILCGMLEDSASVEVNIADEDGGSDDDAADGAPASSAHH
;
A
#
# COMPACT_ATOMS: atom_id res chain seq x y z
N THR A 1 -15.15 15.93 6.82
CA THR A 1 -14.54 15.42 5.57
C THR A 1 -13.98 14.04 5.85
N GLN A 2 -14.76 13.00 5.53
CA GLN A 2 -14.35 11.60 5.73
C GLN A 2 -13.26 11.27 4.70
N ALA A 3 -12.05 10.96 5.17
CA ALA A 3 -11.02 10.39 4.30
C ALA A 3 -11.47 8.98 3.93
N GLY A 4 -12.02 8.82 2.73
CA GLY A 4 -12.30 7.51 2.15
C GLY A 4 -11.02 6.70 2.14
N SER A 5 -11.03 5.53 2.77
CA SER A 5 -9.92 4.59 2.75
C SER A 5 -9.85 3.94 1.37
N CYS A 6 -9.23 4.62 0.41
CA CYS A 6 -8.94 4.06 -0.90
C CYS A 6 -7.79 3.04 -0.75
N ARG A 7 -8.13 1.75 -0.66
CA ARG A 7 -7.16 0.66 -0.79
C ARG A 7 -6.77 0.48 -2.26
N ALA A 8 -6.10 1.48 -2.82
CA ALA A 8 -5.56 1.38 -4.17
C ALA A 8 -4.26 0.56 -4.12
N PRO A 9 -4.05 -0.41 -5.03
CA PRO A 9 -2.78 -1.13 -5.13
C PRO A 9 -1.67 -0.14 -5.47
N LEU A 10 -0.50 -0.31 -4.85
CA LEU A 10 0.70 0.42 -5.25
C LEU A 10 1.22 -0.20 -6.56
N ILE A 11 1.44 0.64 -7.56
CA ILE A 11 1.85 0.22 -8.89
C ILE A 11 3.15 0.93 -9.24
N ALA A 12 4.21 0.15 -9.50
CA ALA A 12 5.42 0.63 -10.14
C ALA A 12 5.26 0.50 -11.66
N PHE A 13 5.74 1.51 -12.39
CA PHE A 13 5.73 1.55 -13.85
C PHE A 13 6.99 2.23 -14.37
N ASP A 14 7.43 1.86 -15.57
CA ASP A 14 8.70 2.35 -16.14
C ASP A 14 8.63 3.83 -16.55
N LYS A 15 7.81 4.14 -17.55
CA LYS A 15 7.61 5.50 -18.05
C LYS A 15 6.14 5.73 -18.36
N PRO A 16 5.57 6.89 -17.97
CA PRO A 16 4.25 7.27 -18.43
C PRO A 16 4.32 7.53 -19.93
N ILE A 17 3.54 6.75 -20.69
CA ILE A 17 3.26 7.01 -22.10
C ILE A 17 2.14 8.06 -22.13
N ARG A 18 2.52 9.30 -22.38
CA ARG A 18 1.56 10.37 -22.68
C ARG A 18 1.06 10.16 -24.10
N ILE A 19 -0.15 9.62 -24.23
CA ILE A 19 -0.88 9.58 -25.52
C ILE A 19 -1.74 10.84 -25.65
N ASP A 20 -2.25 11.37 -24.52
CA ASP A 20 -3.02 12.60 -24.44
C ASP A 20 -2.89 13.20 -23.02
N ASP A 21 -3.10 14.51 -22.87
CA ASP A 21 -2.91 15.24 -21.58
C ASP A 21 -3.86 14.79 -20.48
N ARG A 22 -4.97 14.12 -20.85
CA ARG A 22 -6.03 13.70 -19.93
C ARG A 22 -5.95 12.24 -19.51
N SER A 23 -5.11 11.41 -20.14
CA SER A 23 -5.10 9.96 -19.90
C SER A 23 -3.70 9.39 -20.09
N PRO A 24 -2.79 9.58 -19.11
CA PRO A 24 -1.50 8.93 -19.15
C PRO A 24 -1.70 7.43 -19.15
N ARG A 25 -1.19 6.74 -20.17
CA ARG A 25 -1.09 5.29 -20.17
C ARG A 25 0.27 4.90 -19.61
N VAL A 26 0.34 3.83 -18.85
CA VAL A 26 1.62 3.30 -18.36
C VAL A 26 1.91 2.00 -19.10
N SER A 27 3.13 1.86 -19.62
CA SER A 27 3.63 0.57 -20.07
C SER A 27 4.23 -0.17 -18.88
N ARG A 28 4.03 -1.50 -18.84
CA ARG A 28 4.63 -2.41 -17.85
C ARG A 28 4.36 -1.95 -16.40
N ALA A 29 3.11 -2.12 -15.98
CA ALA A 29 2.70 -1.91 -14.60
C ALA A 29 2.92 -3.20 -13.79
N THR A 30 3.58 -3.07 -12.65
CA THR A 30 3.78 -4.16 -11.69
C THR A 30 3.24 -3.73 -10.34
N GLN A 31 2.38 -4.56 -9.75
CA GLN A 31 1.94 -4.34 -8.38
C GLN A 31 3.12 -4.52 -7.43
N VAL A 32 3.28 -3.59 -6.50
CA VAL A 32 4.35 -3.61 -5.50
C VAL A 32 3.78 -3.63 -4.10
N SER A 33 4.43 -4.37 -3.21
CA SER A 33 4.11 -4.31 -1.78
C SER A 33 4.63 -3.00 -1.18
N MET A 34 3.83 -2.43 -0.27
CA MET A 34 4.23 -1.27 0.53
C MET A 34 5.53 -1.53 1.28
N TRP A 35 5.72 -2.73 1.83
CA TRP A 35 6.94 -3.08 2.56
C TRP A 35 8.16 -3.12 1.64
N GLY A 36 8.00 -3.64 0.42
CA GLY A 36 9.05 -3.63 -0.59
C GLY A 36 9.46 -2.22 -0.98
N LEU A 37 8.48 -1.31 -1.11
CA LEU A 37 8.74 0.11 -1.37
C LEU A 37 9.53 0.76 -0.24
N LEU A 38 9.11 0.55 1.02
CA LEU A 38 9.75 1.15 2.20
C LEU A 38 11.20 0.69 2.39
N VAL A 39 11.48 -0.57 2.06
CA VAL A 39 12.82 -1.16 2.20
C VAL A 39 13.74 -0.81 1.04
N LEU A 40 13.25 -0.84 -0.20
CA LEU A 40 14.11 -0.78 -1.39
C LEU A 40 14.13 0.58 -2.09
N ALA A 41 13.06 1.37 -1.98
CA ALA A 41 12.85 2.54 -2.84
C ALA A 41 12.71 3.85 -2.06
N ALA A 42 12.29 3.79 -0.80
CA ALA A 42 12.12 4.99 0.01
C ALA A 42 13.47 5.48 0.55
N ALA A 43 13.87 6.68 0.13
CA ALA A 43 15.00 7.37 0.73
C ALA A 43 14.75 7.54 2.26
N PRO A 44 15.73 7.25 3.14
CA PRO A 44 15.49 7.24 4.59
C PRO A 44 14.95 8.55 5.15
N ASP A 45 15.43 9.66 4.62
CA ASP A 45 15.03 11.03 4.94
C ASP A 45 13.58 11.36 4.52
N HIS A 46 13.01 10.58 3.62
CA HIS A 46 11.63 10.74 3.17
C HIS A 46 10.63 9.92 3.99
N VAL A 47 11.08 9.06 4.90
CA VAL A 47 10.19 8.22 5.72
C VAL A 47 10.08 8.81 7.13
N THR A 48 8.86 9.21 7.51
CA THR A 48 8.58 9.74 8.86
C THR A 48 7.53 8.91 9.56
N TYR A 49 7.57 8.85 10.88
CA TYR A 49 6.60 8.11 11.70
C TYR A 49 6.18 8.88 12.93
N ASN A 50 4.87 8.95 13.14
CA ASN A 50 4.30 9.49 14.35
C ASN A 50 3.80 8.35 15.25
N ARG A 51 4.58 8.07 16.30
CA ARG A 51 4.31 7.00 17.27
C ARG A 51 2.99 7.17 18.01
N HIS A 52 2.53 8.40 18.22
CA HIS A 52 1.29 8.66 18.97
C HIS A 52 0.03 8.26 18.22
N VAL A 53 0.05 8.34 16.89
CA VAL A 53 -1.11 8.01 16.03
C VAL A 53 -0.93 6.72 15.23
N GLY A 54 0.26 6.11 15.28
CA GLY A 54 0.59 4.88 14.55
C GLY A 54 0.60 5.08 13.03
N VAL A 55 1.07 6.24 12.56
CA VAL A 55 1.03 6.63 11.15
C VAL A 55 2.42 6.93 10.64
N GLY A 56 2.82 6.23 9.57
CA GLY A 56 4.01 6.49 8.78
C GLY A 56 3.69 7.22 7.49
N ARG A 57 4.66 7.98 6.97
CA ARG A 57 4.54 8.72 5.70
C ARG A 57 5.80 8.53 4.86
N VAL A 58 5.63 8.41 3.55
CA VAL A 58 6.72 8.47 2.57
C VAL A 58 6.52 9.72 1.72
N GLY A 59 7.40 10.71 1.92
CA GLY A 59 7.27 12.04 1.35
C GLY A 59 5.89 12.64 1.65
N ARG A 60 5.25 13.21 0.61
CA ARG A 60 3.93 13.86 0.72
C ARG A 60 2.78 13.02 0.16
N TRP A 61 3.08 11.87 -0.45
CA TRP A 61 2.14 11.16 -1.34
C TRP A 61 1.67 9.80 -0.81
N LEU A 62 2.41 9.20 0.13
CA LEU A 62 2.03 7.92 0.74
C LEU A 62 1.91 8.07 2.25
N THR A 63 0.82 7.54 2.80
CA THR A 63 0.59 7.43 4.25
C THR A 63 0.18 5.99 4.55
N PHE A 64 0.72 5.43 5.62
CA PHE A 64 0.46 4.05 6.02
C PHE A 64 0.29 3.94 7.53
N ARG A 65 -0.40 2.89 7.97
CA ARG A 65 -0.58 2.58 9.40
C ARG A 65 0.22 1.35 9.75
N CYS A 66 0.93 1.41 10.85
CA CYS A 66 1.65 0.28 11.44
C CYS A 66 1.91 0.55 12.93
N SER A 67 2.17 -0.51 13.69
CA SER A 67 2.64 -0.36 15.07
C SER A 67 4.07 0.19 15.09
N ALA A 68 4.49 0.72 16.25
CA ALA A 68 5.84 1.23 16.43
C ALA A 68 6.87 0.11 16.21
N ASP A 69 6.58 -1.08 16.74
CA ASP A 69 7.45 -2.26 16.60
C ASP A 69 7.61 -2.67 15.13
N THR A 70 6.53 -2.66 14.35
CA THR A 70 6.61 -2.93 12.91
C THR A 70 7.40 -1.84 12.18
N PHE A 71 7.25 -0.57 12.58
CA PHE A 71 8.01 0.54 12.01
C PHE A 71 9.52 0.40 12.28
N GLU A 72 9.90 0.08 13.52
CA GLU A 72 11.28 -0.16 13.93
C GLU A 72 11.86 -1.38 13.19
N ALA A 73 11.12 -2.50 13.14
CA ALA A 73 11.57 -3.72 12.47
C ALA A 73 11.90 -3.50 10.98
N PHE A 74 11.07 -2.77 10.22
CA PHE A 74 11.43 -2.51 8.82
C PHE A 74 12.60 -1.52 8.69
N THR A 75 12.75 -0.58 9.63
CA THR A 75 13.85 0.38 9.63
C THR A 75 15.18 -0.37 9.83
N ASP A 76 15.24 -1.26 10.81
CA ASP A 76 16.39 -2.12 11.07
C ASP A 76 16.72 -3.01 9.86
N LEU A 77 15.69 -3.61 9.25
CA LEU A 77 15.82 -4.45 8.07
C LEU A 77 16.39 -3.66 6.87
N ARG A 78 15.89 -2.45 6.64
CA ARG A 78 16.37 -1.56 5.58
C ARG A 78 17.82 -1.17 5.80
N ASP A 79 18.17 -0.78 7.02
CA ASP A 79 19.52 -0.32 7.35
C ASP A 79 20.52 -1.47 7.23
N ALA A 80 20.15 -2.67 7.68
CA ALA A 80 20.94 -3.89 7.50
C ALA A 80 21.14 -4.25 6.01
N MET A 81 20.10 -4.14 5.19
CA MET A 81 20.20 -4.36 3.74
C MET A 81 21.12 -3.33 3.08
N THR A 82 20.92 -2.05 3.39
CA THR A 82 21.74 -0.95 2.85
C THR A 82 23.20 -1.16 3.20
N PHE A 83 23.50 -1.53 4.44
CA PHE A 83 24.85 -1.85 4.89
C PHE A 83 25.46 -3.04 4.12
N CYS A 84 24.73 -4.15 3.98
CA CYS A 84 25.24 -5.33 3.28
C CYS A 84 25.43 -5.06 1.77
N MET A 85 24.53 -4.31 1.15
CA MET A 85 24.66 -3.90 -0.26
C MET A 85 25.87 -2.98 -0.46
N ALA A 86 26.07 -1.99 0.42
CA ALA A 86 27.23 -1.11 0.37
C ALA A 86 28.55 -1.88 0.52
N ARG A 87 28.61 -2.86 1.42
CA ARG A 87 29.77 -3.75 1.56
C ARG A 87 30.02 -4.59 0.31
N CYS A 88 28.98 -5.19 -0.26
CA CYS A 88 29.09 -5.95 -1.51
C CYS A 88 29.54 -5.07 -2.69
N ALA A 89 29.09 -3.82 -2.73
CA ALA A 89 29.49 -2.85 -3.76
C ALA A 89 30.97 -2.44 -3.62
N ALA A 90 31.43 -2.18 -2.39
CA ALA A 90 32.82 -1.84 -2.10
C ALA A 90 33.78 -3.04 -2.25
N ASN A 91 33.32 -4.24 -1.89
CA ASN A 91 34.08 -5.48 -2.02
C ASN A 91 33.18 -6.64 -2.50
N PRO A 92 33.14 -6.91 -3.82
CA PRO A 92 32.32 -7.98 -4.39
C PRO A 92 32.68 -9.40 -3.91
N ARG A 93 33.87 -9.58 -3.30
CA ARG A 93 34.36 -10.84 -2.76
C ARG A 93 34.08 -11.01 -1.26
N ASP A 94 33.36 -10.07 -0.63
CA ASP A 94 32.93 -10.18 0.76
C ASP A 94 31.84 -11.25 0.90
N LEU A 95 32.27 -12.51 1.11
CA LEU A 95 31.38 -13.66 1.20
C LEU A 95 30.39 -13.54 2.37
N ARG A 96 30.81 -12.95 3.49
CA ARG A 96 29.97 -12.77 4.67
C ARG A 96 28.87 -11.75 4.42
N ALA A 97 29.19 -10.62 3.79
CA ALA A 97 28.17 -9.64 3.39
C ALA A 97 27.16 -10.24 2.41
N ARG A 98 27.61 -11.10 1.48
CA ARG A 98 26.72 -11.79 0.53
C ARG A 98 25.82 -12.82 1.21
N GLU A 99 26.31 -13.53 2.21
CA GLU A 99 25.53 -14.47 3.01
C GLU A 99 24.45 -13.75 3.81
N HIS A 100 24.82 -12.72 4.57
CA HIS A 100 23.86 -11.88 5.29
C HIS A 100 22.82 -11.25 4.33
N LEU A 101 23.24 -10.79 3.15
CA LEU A 101 22.31 -10.25 2.16
C LEU A 101 21.32 -11.31 1.65
N ARG A 102 21.72 -12.58 1.54
CA ARG A 102 20.80 -13.68 1.20
C ARG A 102 19.79 -13.93 2.31
N ASP A 103 20.20 -13.86 3.57
CA ASP A 103 19.30 -14.04 4.71
C ASP A 103 18.31 -12.87 4.84
N LEU A 104 18.79 -11.64 4.72
CA LEU A 104 17.94 -10.44 4.66
C LEU A 104 16.95 -10.51 3.49
N ARG A 105 17.39 -11.02 2.33
CA ARG A 105 16.50 -11.25 1.18
C ARG A 105 15.43 -12.29 1.50
N ARG A 106 15.75 -13.38 2.21
CA ARG A 106 14.75 -14.38 2.63
C ARG A 106 13.70 -13.78 3.55
N ILE A 107 14.13 -12.98 4.53
CA ILE A 107 13.23 -12.25 5.44
C ILE A 107 12.30 -11.33 4.64
N LEU A 108 12.88 -10.53 3.73
CA LEU A 108 12.11 -9.65 2.87
C LEU A 108 11.09 -10.44 2.02
N CYS A 109 11.51 -11.53 1.36
CA CYS A 109 10.60 -12.36 0.57
C CYS A 109 9.43 -12.88 1.42
N GLY A 110 9.71 -13.41 2.62
CA GLY A 110 8.64 -13.86 3.53
C GLY A 110 7.65 -12.75 3.88
N MET A 111 8.14 -11.55 4.21
CA MET A 111 7.28 -10.39 4.47
C MET A 111 6.42 -10.00 3.26
N LEU A 112 6.95 -10.12 2.04
CA LEU A 112 6.24 -9.76 0.81
C LEU A 112 5.20 -10.82 0.42
N GLU A 113 5.50 -12.09 0.63
CA GLU A 113 4.61 -13.22 0.35
C GLU A 113 3.41 -13.24 1.31
N ASP A 114 3.63 -12.98 2.61
CA ASP A 114 2.55 -12.86 3.62
C ASP A 114 1.66 -11.61 3.39
N SER A 115 2.17 -10.61 2.67
CA SER A 115 1.41 -9.41 2.31
C SER A 115 0.52 -9.61 1.08
N ALA A 116 0.74 -10.67 0.31
CA ALA A 116 -0.06 -11.01 -0.88
C ALA A 116 -1.34 -11.78 -0.52
N SER A 117 -1.46 -12.30 0.71
CA SER A 117 -2.54 -13.16 1.21
C SER A 117 -3.57 -12.44 2.09
N VAL A 118 -3.59 -11.10 2.11
CA VAL A 118 -4.67 -10.35 2.77
C VAL A 118 -5.92 -10.41 1.88
N GLU A 119 -6.74 -11.46 2.07
CA GLU A 119 -8.12 -11.50 1.60
C GLU A 119 -8.89 -10.35 2.25
N VAL A 120 -9.43 -9.48 1.40
CA VAL A 120 -10.35 -8.43 1.84
C VAL A 120 -11.76 -9.01 1.71
N ASN A 121 -12.35 -9.40 2.83
CA ASN A 121 -13.80 -9.62 2.91
C ASN A 121 -14.50 -8.30 2.57
N ILE A 122 -15.06 -8.25 1.37
CA ILE A 122 -16.09 -7.28 1.03
C ILE A 122 -17.36 -7.88 1.65
N ALA A 123 -17.85 -7.26 2.73
CA ALA A 123 -19.20 -7.53 3.16
C ALA A 123 -20.12 -6.98 2.07
N ASP A 124 -20.68 -7.88 1.26
CA ASP A 124 -21.90 -7.60 0.50
C ASP A 124 -23.01 -7.38 1.54
N GLU A 125 -23.26 -6.13 1.91
CA GLU A 125 -24.51 -5.77 2.59
C GLU A 125 -25.53 -5.36 1.52
N ASP A 126 -26.36 -6.36 1.22
CA ASP A 126 -27.75 -6.33 0.77
C ASP A 126 -28.16 -5.38 -0.35
N GLY A 127 -28.44 -6.02 -1.50
CA GLY A 127 -29.45 -5.54 -2.43
C GLY A 127 -30.83 -5.51 -1.76
N GLY A 128 -31.48 -4.35 -1.88
CA GLY A 128 -32.85 -4.13 -1.44
C GLY A 128 -33.38 -2.85 -2.09
N SER A 129 -33.44 -2.85 -3.42
CA SER A 129 -34.15 -1.85 -4.21
C SER A 129 -35.51 -2.43 -4.56
N ASP A 130 -36.54 -2.12 -3.77
CA ASP A 130 -37.92 -2.22 -4.24
C ASP A 130 -38.45 -0.79 -4.44
N ASP A 131 -38.49 -0.43 -5.71
CA ASP A 131 -39.28 0.66 -6.27
C ASP A 131 -40.77 0.33 -6.05
N ASP A 132 -41.51 1.23 -5.42
CA ASP A 132 -42.97 1.29 -5.60
C ASP A 132 -43.35 2.68 -6.11
N ALA A 133 -43.73 2.69 -7.38
CA ALA A 133 -44.28 3.82 -8.10
C ALA A 133 -45.81 3.86 -7.94
N ALA A 134 -46.32 5.08 -7.69
CA ALA A 134 -47.62 5.64 -8.08
C ALA A 134 -48.92 4.86 -7.80
N ASP A 135 -49.91 5.51 -7.16
CA ASP A 135 -51.00 6.23 -7.85
C ASP A 135 -52.17 6.56 -6.89
N GLY A 136 -52.90 7.64 -7.18
CA GLY A 136 -54.32 7.77 -6.85
C GLY A 136 -54.75 8.35 -5.49
N ALA A 137 -54.90 9.69 -5.43
CA ALA A 137 -55.97 10.30 -4.64
C ALA A 137 -57.33 10.03 -5.33
N PRO A 138 -58.44 9.87 -4.59
CA PRO A 138 -59.30 11.04 -4.41
C PRO A 138 -59.94 11.17 -3.01
N ALA A 139 -60.44 12.37 -2.77
CA ALA A 139 -61.15 12.79 -1.57
C ALA A 139 -62.66 12.45 -1.57
N SER A 140 -63.18 12.33 -0.35
CA SER A 140 -64.49 12.82 0.15
C SER A 140 -65.69 11.86 0.30
N SER A 141 -66.09 11.77 1.58
CA SER A 141 -67.43 11.78 2.19
C SER A 141 -68.36 10.55 2.13
N ALA A 142 -68.66 9.99 3.31
CA ALA A 142 -69.97 10.17 3.97
C ALA A 142 -69.95 9.60 5.42
N HIS A 143 -70.09 10.47 6.42
CA HIS A 143 -70.49 10.13 7.79
C HIS A 143 -71.56 11.14 8.22
N HIS A 144 -72.73 10.61 8.57
CA HIS A 144 -73.84 11.21 9.34
C HIS A 144 -74.61 12.42 8.78
#